data_AF-A0A1D7QK23-F1
#
_entry.id   AF-A0A1D7QK23-F1
#
_cell.length_a   1.000
_cell.length_b   1.000
_cell.length_c   1.000
_cell.angle_alpha   90.00
_cell.angle_beta   90.00
_cell.angle_gamma   90.00
#
_symmetry.space_group_name_H-M   'P 1'
#
loop_
_entity.id
_entity.type
_entity.pdbx_description
1 polymer ?
#
loop_
_entity_poly.entity_id
_entity_poly.type
_entity_poly.pdbx_seq_one_letter_code
_entity_poly.pdbx_strand_id
1 'polypeptide(L)'
;MKNRYTCILLFLGFLAACNGNKGTDAAKSSGADAAGFKVLKPFSDSVKVDTFKVVLNGESPKDMVMSFNIIAHNGIKIYQKDFKATDLIKNYESTLDLNKESKQKEFIQQEFKSFFEDENFLEPAVTENESPDANTPDKNFFKELKLSGLNGFKYRLSNEQKVYIAWSAREQKVLPYYSCCK
;
A
#
# COMPACT_ATOMS: atom_id res chain seq x y z
N MET A 1 67.42 26.51 -36.54
CA MET A 1 66.95 27.46 -35.51
C MET A 1 66.10 26.65 -34.52
N LYS A 2 66.68 26.05 -33.46
CA LYS A 2 66.73 26.57 -32.07
C LYS A 2 65.52 27.44 -31.67
N ASN A 3 64.55 26.87 -30.96
CA ASN A 3 64.40 27.16 -29.53
C ASN A 3 63.43 26.22 -28.82
N ARG A 4 63.88 25.76 -27.66
CA ARG A 4 63.17 25.03 -26.61
C ARG A 4 62.57 26.06 -25.67
N TYR A 5 61.38 25.84 -25.11
CA TYR A 5 61.06 26.29 -23.74
C TYR A 5 60.12 25.31 -23.04
N THR A 6 60.65 24.72 -21.99
CA THR A 6 59.99 23.97 -20.93
C THR A 6 59.86 24.90 -19.72
N CYS A 7 58.65 25.02 -19.15
CA CYS A 7 58.36 25.45 -17.77
C CYS A 7 57.09 24.65 -17.39
N ILE A 8 57.05 23.64 -16.50
CA ILE A 8 57.43 23.51 -15.09
C ILE A 8 56.70 24.51 -14.16
N LEU A 9 56.01 23.93 -13.17
CA LEU A 9 55.39 24.47 -11.94
C LEU A 9 54.03 25.19 -12.14
N LEU A 10 52.98 24.97 -11.31
CA LEU A 10 52.97 24.75 -9.88
C LEU A 10 51.67 24.04 -9.44
N PHE A 11 51.83 23.00 -8.60
CA PHE A 11 50.81 22.47 -7.71
C PHE A 11 50.37 23.54 -6.70
N LEU A 12 49.07 23.79 -6.57
CA LEU A 12 48.49 24.41 -5.39
C LEU A 12 47.23 23.64 -5.02
N GLY A 13 47.36 22.78 -4.02
CA GLY A 13 46.26 22.12 -3.36
C GLY A 13 45.46 23.14 -2.56
N PHE A 14 44.14 23.08 -2.72
CA PHE A 14 43.22 23.55 -1.70
C PHE A 14 42.58 22.33 -1.06
N LEU A 15 43.16 21.92 0.07
CA LEU A 15 42.47 21.15 1.08
C LEU A 15 41.43 22.08 1.72
N ALA A 16 40.17 21.94 1.33
CA ALA A 16 39.05 22.45 2.12
C ALA A 16 38.70 21.41 3.17
N ALA A 17 39.30 21.53 4.35
CA ALA A 17 38.84 20.86 5.57
C ALA A 17 37.80 21.75 6.26
N CYS A 18 36.53 21.36 6.20
CA CYS A 18 35.52 21.82 7.14
C CYS A 18 35.16 20.66 8.05
N ASN A 19 35.69 20.72 9.27
CA ASN A 19 35.25 19.90 10.40
C ASN A 19 34.01 20.59 10.97
N GLY A 20 32.84 19.97 10.85
CA GLY A 20 31.58 20.62 11.19
C GLY A 20 30.43 19.65 11.29
N ASN A 21 30.39 18.93 12.42
CA ASN A 21 29.23 18.29 13.03
C ASN A 21 28.53 17.20 12.19
N LYS A 22 28.74 15.93 12.59
CA LYS A 22 27.85 14.81 12.24
C LYS A 22 26.50 15.05 12.90
N GLY A 23 25.68 15.89 12.28
CA GLY A 23 24.24 15.88 12.41
C GLY A 23 23.74 14.62 11.74
N THR A 24 23.69 13.54 12.51
CA THR A 24 22.83 12.40 12.23
C THR A 24 21.38 12.87 12.29
N ASP A 25 20.90 13.47 11.22
CA ASP A 25 19.50 13.29 10.83
C ASP A 25 19.43 11.99 10.02
N ALA A 26 19.74 10.90 10.72
CA ALA A 26 19.00 9.69 10.51
C ALA A 26 17.55 10.10 10.76
N ALA A 27 16.84 10.47 9.70
CA ALA A 27 15.41 10.26 9.64
C ALA A 27 15.24 8.83 10.11
N LYS A 28 14.78 8.68 11.36
CA LYS A 28 14.37 7.41 11.92
C LYS A 28 13.44 6.81 10.89
N SER A 29 13.94 5.86 10.10
CA SER A 29 13.14 4.78 9.57
C SER A 29 12.73 3.95 10.78
N SER A 30 11.83 4.54 11.59
CA SER A 30 11.13 3.85 12.65
C SER A 30 10.22 2.87 11.95
N GLY A 31 10.69 1.64 11.91
CA GLY A 31 10.05 0.54 11.25
C GLY A 31 11.13 -0.46 10.94
N ALA A 32 11.64 -1.14 11.98
CA ALA A 32 12.09 -2.51 11.80
C ALA A 32 11.12 -3.18 10.83
N ASP A 33 11.63 -3.88 9.81
CA ASP A 33 10.81 -4.68 8.89
C ASP A 33 10.02 -5.70 9.72
N ALA A 34 8.89 -5.28 10.28
CA ALA A 34 7.90 -6.16 10.86
C ALA A 34 7.51 -7.10 9.72
N ALA A 35 7.75 -8.40 9.93
CA ALA A 35 7.52 -9.44 8.95
C ALA A 35 6.07 -9.32 8.44
N GLY A 36 5.93 -8.88 7.20
CA GLY A 36 4.66 -8.61 6.55
C GLY A 36 4.71 -9.05 5.10
N PHE A 37 3.56 -9.25 4.48
CA PHE A 37 3.50 -9.57 3.06
C PHE A 37 3.65 -8.31 2.23
N LYS A 38 4.38 -8.43 1.12
CA LYS A 38 4.54 -7.36 0.13
C LYS A 38 4.29 -7.94 -1.25
N VAL A 39 3.54 -7.23 -2.09
CA VAL A 39 3.32 -7.56 -3.50
C VAL A 39 3.49 -6.30 -4.35
N LEU A 40 4.06 -6.45 -5.55
CA LEU A 40 4.21 -5.39 -6.53
C LEU A 40 3.19 -5.59 -7.65
N LYS A 41 2.31 -4.60 -7.87
CA LYS A 41 1.29 -4.63 -8.93
C LYS A 41 1.09 -3.22 -9.51
N PRO A 42 0.84 -3.06 -10.82
CA PRO A 42 0.35 -1.80 -11.36
C PRO A 42 -1.00 -1.45 -10.73
N PHE A 43 -1.16 -0.21 -10.26
CA PHE A 43 -2.39 0.24 -9.60
C PHE A 43 -2.68 1.74 -9.81
N SER A 44 -1.78 2.62 -9.38
CA SER A 44 -1.90 4.07 -9.61
C SER A 44 -1.41 4.55 -10.99
N ASP A 45 -0.80 3.63 -11.74
CA ASP A 45 -0.28 3.81 -13.10
C ASP A 45 -0.51 2.50 -13.86
N SER A 46 -0.66 2.57 -15.19
CA SER A 46 -0.93 1.40 -16.03
C SER A 46 0.30 0.52 -16.26
N VAL A 47 1.50 1.04 -16.03
CA VAL A 47 2.77 0.34 -16.30
C VAL A 47 3.63 0.25 -15.04
N LYS A 48 3.70 1.32 -14.26
CA LYS A 48 4.58 1.36 -13.08
C LYS A 48 3.93 0.61 -11.91
N VAL A 49 4.75 -0.16 -11.20
CA VAL A 49 4.28 -0.98 -10.08
C VAL A 49 4.30 -0.21 -8.77
N ASP A 50 3.21 -0.36 -8.01
CA ASP A 50 3.08 0.11 -6.64
C ASP A 50 3.35 -1.04 -5.68
N THR A 51 3.73 -0.70 -4.44
CA THR A 51 3.93 -1.68 -3.37
C THR A 51 2.69 -1.77 -2.49
N PHE A 52 2.07 -2.94 -2.49
CA PHE A 52 1.05 -3.34 -1.53
C PHE A 52 1.74 -4.00 -0.35
N LYS A 53 1.50 -3.53 0.87
CA LYS A 53 2.08 -4.09 2.09
C LYS A 53 1.01 -4.30 3.15
N VAL A 54 0.99 -5.49 3.75
CA VAL A 54 0.18 -5.79 4.92
C VAL A 54 1.07 -6.31 6.04
N VAL A 55 0.85 -5.84 7.26
CA VAL A 55 1.60 -6.23 8.47
C VAL A 55 0.61 -6.59 9.56
N LEU A 56 0.85 -7.68 10.28
CA LEU A 56 0.09 -8.05 11.46
C LEU A 56 0.91 -7.70 12.71
N ASN A 57 0.42 -6.78 13.53
CA ASN A 57 1.05 -6.37 14.79
C ASN A 57 0.22 -6.84 15.98
N GLY A 58 0.87 -7.14 17.11
CA GLY A 58 0.23 -7.58 18.34
C GLY A 58 0.18 -9.10 18.51
N GLU A 59 0.20 -9.56 19.76
CA GLU A 59 0.32 -10.99 20.11
C GLU A 59 -1.01 -11.65 20.53
N SER A 60 -1.99 -10.83 20.92
CA SER A 60 -3.31 -11.28 21.39
C SER A 60 -4.43 -10.62 20.57
N PRO A 61 -5.56 -11.30 20.32
CA PRO A 61 -6.63 -10.76 19.46
C PRO A 61 -7.16 -9.39 19.87
N LYS A 62 -7.13 -9.06 21.17
CA LYS A 62 -7.58 -7.74 21.68
C LYS A 62 -6.68 -6.57 21.26
N ASP A 63 -5.40 -6.82 21.05
CA ASP A 63 -4.39 -5.80 20.73
C ASP A 63 -3.88 -5.93 19.29
N MET A 64 -4.37 -6.93 18.56
CA MET A 64 -3.88 -7.28 17.23
C MET A 64 -4.48 -6.38 16.16
N VAL A 65 -3.62 -5.83 15.31
CA VAL A 65 -3.98 -4.92 14.21
C VAL A 65 -3.28 -5.36 12.93
N MET A 66 -4.09 -5.61 11.91
CA MET A 66 -3.61 -5.80 10.54
C MET A 66 -3.57 -4.44 9.83
N SER A 67 -2.38 -3.98 9.48
CA SER A 67 -2.15 -2.69 8.83
C SER A 67 -1.81 -2.87 7.36
N PHE A 68 -2.71 -2.42 6.48
CA PHE A 68 -2.55 -2.41 5.03
C PHE A 68 -2.16 -1.01 4.54
N ASN A 69 -1.19 -0.93 3.64
CA ASN A 69 -0.91 0.28 2.88
C ASN A 69 -0.54 0.00 1.43
N ILE A 70 -0.68 1.06 0.63
CA ILE A 70 -0.20 1.12 -0.75
C ILE A 70 0.79 2.27 -0.84
N ILE A 71 1.98 1.97 -1.37
CA ILE A 71 3.04 2.93 -1.64
C ILE A 71 3.20 3.01 -3.15
N ALA A 72 3.02 4.21 -3.71
CA ALA A 72 3.15 4.45 -5.13
C ALA A 72 4.59 4.19 -5.61
N HIS A 73 4.77 3.96 -6.91
CA HIS A 73 6.09 3.75 -7.54
C HIS A 73 7.14 4.84 -7.23
N ASN A 74 6.71 6.05 -6.84
CA ASN A 74 7.58 7.16 -6.45
C ASN A 74 7.94 7.17 -4.94
N GLY A 75 7.53 6.13 -4.20
CA GLY A 75 7.79 5.99 -2.76
C GLY A 75 6.79 6.68 -1.84
N ILE A 76 5.77 7.38 -2.37
CA ILE A 76 4.77 8.08 -1.56
C ILE A 76 3.68 7.09 -1.13
N LYS A 77 3.35 7.07 0.17
CA LYS A 77 2.20 6.31 0.67
C LYS A 77 0.90 6.99 0.20
N ILE A 78 0.11 6.26 -0.59
CA ILE A 78 -1.14 6.76 -1.18
C ILE A 78 -2.40 6.16 -0.54
N TYR A 79 -2.25 5.13 0.29
CA TYR A 79 -3.36 4.52 1.01
C TYR A 79 -2.89 3.87 2.32
N GLN A 80 -3.75 3.88 3.34
CA GLN A 80 -3.59 3.15 4.60
C GLN A 80 -4.96 2.72 5.11
N LYS A 81 -5.06 1.47 5.56
CA LYS A 81 -6.21 0.94 6.30
C LYS A 81 -5.75 0.00 7.38
N ASP A 82 -6.24 0.23 8.60
CA ASP A 82 -6.03 -0.68 9.72
C ASP A 82 -7.31 -1.47 9.99
N PHE A 83 -7.15 -2.76 10.27
CA PHE A 83 -8.20 -3.69 10.67
C PHE A 83 -7.88 -4.20 12.06
N LYS A 84 -8.72 -3.85 13.05
CA LYS A 84 -8.59 -4.43 14.39
C LYS A 84 -9.07 -5.87 14.34
N ALA A 85 -8.31 -6.77 14.94
CA ALA A 85 -8.70 -8.17 15.03
C ALA A 85 -10.06 -8.34 15.73
N THR A 86 -10.36 -7.53 16.75
CA THR A 86 -11.67 -7.53 17.43
C THR A 86 -12.83 -7.22 16.49
N ASP A 87 -12.64 -6.28 15.56
CA ASP A 87 -13.69 -5.89 14.62
C ASP A 87 -13.90 -6.99 13.58
N LEU A 88 -12.80 -7.58 13.08
CA LEU A 88 -12.85 -8.73 12.18
C LEU A 88 -13.53 -9.93 12.86
N ILE A 89 -13.16 -10.28 14.10
CA ILE A 89 -13.78 -11.41 14.82
C ILE A 89 -15.28 -11.18 14.96
N LYS A 90 -15.68 -10.01 15.49
CA LYS A 90 -17.09 -9.65 15.69
C LYS A 90 -17.91 -9.74 14.40
N ASN A 91 -17.32 -9.34 13.27
CA ASN A 91 -17.98 -9.38 11.97
C ASN A 91 -18.23 -10.80 11.43
N TYR A 92 -17.62 -11.82 12.03
CA TYR A 92 -17.76 -13.22 11.63
C TYR A 92 -18.33 -14.12 12.73
N GLU A 93 -18.59 -13.61 13.94
CA GLU A 93 -19.13 -14.38 15.09
C GLU A 93 -20.47 -15.08 14.79
N SER A 94 -21.28 -14.54 13.87
CA SER A 94 -22.54 -15.17 13.45
C SER A 94 -22.36 -16.37 12.52
N THR A 95 -21.17 -16.55 11.94
CA THR A 95 -20.88 -17.58 10.93
C THR A 95 -19.78 -18.56 11.34
N LEU A 96 -18.88 -18.14 12.24
CA LEU A 96 -17.74 -18.92 12.69
C LEU A 96 -17.72 -19.05 14.23
N ASP A 97 -17.39 -20.23 14.74
CA ASP A 97 -17.16 -20.44 16.17
C ASP A 97 -15.78 -19.90 16.59
N LEU A 98 -15.76 -18.62 16.98
CA LEU A 98 -14.56 -17.89 17.41
C LEU A 98 -14.50 -17.67 18.93
N ASN A 99 -15.13 -18.55 19.72
CA ASN A 99 -15.20 -18.43 21.19
C ASN A 99 -13.86 -18.67 21.90
N LYS A 100 -12.88 -19.30 21.22
CA LYS A 100 -11.56 -19.61 21.78
C LYS A 100 -10.50 -18.70 21.18
N GLU A 101 -9.62 -18.15 22.02
CA GLU A 101 -8.53 -17.26 21.59
C GLU A 101 -7.63 -17.90 20.52
N SER A 102 -7.36 -19.21 20.62
CA SER A 102 -6.56 -19.92 19.60
C SER A 102 -7.22 -19.90 18.23
N LYS A 103 -8.54 -20.12 18.16
CA LYS A 103 -9.31 -20.04 16.91
C LYS A 103 -9.36 -18.62 16.36
N GLN A 104 -9.48 -17.62 17.23
CA GLN A 104 -9.42 -16.22 16.84
C GLN A 104 -8.07 -15.89 16.20
N LYS A 105 -6.95 -16.32 16.81
CA LYS A 105 -5.61 -16.13 16.26
C LYS A 105 -5.45 -16.81 14.90
N GLU A 106 -5.91 -18.06 14.78
CA GLU A 106 -5.87 -18.80 13.53
C GLU A 106 -6.67 -18.09 12.43
N PHE A 107 -7.89 -17.64 12.74
CA PHE A 107 -8.73 -16.88 11.82
C PHE A 107 -8.04 -15.60 11.32
N ILE A 108 -7.49 -14.78 12.23
CA ILE A 108 -6.79 -13.54 11.83
C ILE A 108 -5.54 -13.85 11.00
N GLN A 109 -4.81 -14.92 11.33
CA GLN A 109 -3.67 -15.36 10.53
C GLN A 109 -4.07 -15.83 9.13
N GLN A 110 -5.23 -16.47 8.99
CA GLN A 110 -5.77 -16.87 7.69
C GLN A 110 -6.14 -15.64 6.86
N GLU A 111 -6.91 -14.70 7.41
CA GLU A 111 -7.25 -13.44 6.74
C GLU A 111 -6.00 -12.63 6.34
N PHE A 112 -4.96 -12.64 7.19
CA PHE A 112 -3.69 -11.99 6.89
C PHE A 112 -2.93 -12.67 5.73
N LYS A 113 -2.95 -14.00 5.65
CA LYS A 113 -2.29 -14.77 4.58
C LYS A 113 -3.03 -14.67 3.25
N SER A 114 -4.36 -14.59 3.27
CA SER A 114 -5.19 -14.47 2.07
C SER A 114 -5.35 -13.04 1.56
N PHE A 115 -4.87 -12.05 2.32
CA PHE A 115 -5.12 -10.63 2.03
C PHE A 115 -4.72 -10.20 0.61
N PHE A 116 -3.62 -10.75 0.08
CA PHE A 116 -3.12 -10.48 -1.28
C PHE A 116 -3.29 -11.66 -2.23
N GLU A 117 -4.34 -12.47 -2.07
CA GLU A 117 -4.73 -13.43 -3.11
C GLU A 117 -5.02 -12.73 -4.44
N ASP A 118 -4.67 -13.36 -5.56
CA ASP A 118 -4.80 -12.76 -6.89
C ASP A 118 -6.23 -12.32 -7.21
N GLU A 119 -7.25 -13.01 -6.68
CA GLU A 119 -8.65 -12.63 -6.84
C GLU A 119 -9.00 -11.24 -6.28
N ASN A 120 -8.18 -10.72 -5.37
CA ASN A 120 -8.35 -9.39 -4.77
C ASN A 120 -7.81 -8.26 -5.66
N PHE A 121 -7.00 -8.57 -6.68
CA PHE A 121 -6.55 -7.63 -7.68
C PHE A 121 -7.47 -7.66 -8.90
N LEU A 122 -7.93 -6.50 -9.33
CA LEU A 122 -8.94 -6.36 -10.39
C LEU A 122 -8.30 -5.63 -11.58
N GLU A 123 -8.22 -6.31 -12.71
CA GLU A 123 -7.53 -5.82 -13.89
C GLU A 123 -8.49 -5.85 -15.09
N PRO A 124 -9.19 -4.73 -15.40
CA PRO A 124 -9.21 -3.42 -14.73
C PRO A 124 -10.14 -3.35 -13.52
N ALA A 125 -10.14 -2.21 -12.79
CA ALA A 125 -11.08 -1.94 -11.69
C ALA A 125 -12.55 -1.97 -12.13
N VAL A 126 -12.82 -1.41 -13.31
CA VAL A 126 -14.14 -1.34 -13.94
C VAL A 126 -13.99 -1.72 -15.41
N THR A 127 -14.72 -2.72 -15.84
CA THR A 127 -14.75 -3.22 -17.22
C THR A 127 -15.64 -2.36 -18.12
N GLU A 128 -15.47 -2.51 -19.43
CA GLU A 128 -16.21 -1.74 -20.44
C GLU A 128 -17.73 -1.98 -20.41
N ASN A 129 -18.18 -3.12 -19.89
CA ASN A 129 -19.60 -3.49 -19.86
C ASN A 129 -20.27 -3.19 -18.51
N GLU A 130 -19.50 -2.91 -17.46
CA GLU A 130 -20.05 -2.61 -16.14
C GLU A 130 -20.74 -1.24 -16.12
N SER A 131 -21.83 -1.17 -15.35
CA SER A 131 -22.61 0.04 -15.12
C SER A 131 -22.75 0.30 -13.62
N PRO A 132 -22.74 1.56 -13.18
CA PRO A 132 -22.88 1.88 -11.76
C PRO A 132 -24.28 1.51 -11.26
N ASP A 133 -24.35 0.95 -10.06
CA ASP A 133 -25.59 0.59 -9.37
C ASP A 133 -25.78 1.43 -8.09
N ALA A 134 -26.67 1.01 -7.19
CA ALA A 134 -26.92 1.67 -5.91
C ALA A 134 -25.73 1.60 -4.92
N ASN A 135 -24.80 0.67 -5.11
CA ASN A 135 -23.62 0.46 -4.29
C ASN A 135 -22.39 1.26 -4.78
N THR A 136 -22.56 2.01 -5.86
CA THR A 136 -21.52 2.90 -6.42
C THR A 136 -21.63 4.30 -5.80
N PRO A 137 -20.76 4.69 -4.86
CA PRO A 137 -20.89 5.96 -4.13
C PRO A 137 -20.62 7.19 -5.00
N ASP A 138 -19.74 7.09 -6.00
CA ASP A 138 -19.39 8.18 -6.90
C ASP A 138 -19.38 7.69 -8.37
N LYS A 139 -20.43 8.06 -9.10
CA LYS A 139 -20.59 7.70 -10.51
C LYS A 139 -19.58 8.39 -11.44
N ASN A 140 -19.05 9.55 -11.04
CA ASN A 140 -18.03 10.25 -11.81
C ASN A 140 -16.68 9.55 -11.67
N PHE A 141 -16.34 9.11 -10.45
CA PHE A 141 -15.14 8.31 -10.24
C PHE A 141 -15.24 6.94 -10.93
N PHE A 142 -16.40 6.28 -10.87
CA PHE A 142 -16.64 5.05 -11.62
C PHE A 142 -16.40 5.23 -13.14
N LYS A 143 -16.90 6.33 -13.72
CA LYS A 143 -16.67 6.65 -15.13
C LYS A 143 -15.19 6.94 -15.44
N GLU A 144 -14.49 7.63 -14.54
CA GLU A 144 -13.04 7.86 -14.65
C GLU A 144 -12.26 6.53 -14.69
N LEU A 145 -12.58 5.59 -13.81
CA LEU A 145 -11.95 4.27 -13.79
C LEU A 145 -12.21 3.50 -15.09
N LYS A 146 -13.47 3.52 -15.56
CA LYS A 146 -13.86 2.87 -16.81
C LYS A 146 -13.11 3.43 -18.02
N LEU A 147 -12.85 4.73 -18.06
CA LEU A 147 -12.10 5.39 -19.14
C LEU A 147 -10.59 5.15 -19.05
N SER A 148 -10.05 5.13 -17.83
CA SER A 148 -8.60 4.99 -17.60
C SER A 148 -8.12 3.55 -17.70
N GLY A 149 -8.99 2.57 -17.43
CA GLY A 149 -8.63 1.15 -17.38
C GLY A 149 -7.65 0.82 -16.24
N LEU A 150 -7.52 1.70 -15.24
CA LEU A 150 -6.66 1.44 -14.09
C LEU A 150 -7.18 0.27 -13.26
N ASN A 151 -6.24 -0.41 -12.61
CA ASN A 151 -6.54 -1.58 -11.79
C ASN A 151 -7.20 -1.21 -10.47
N GLY A 152 -7.93 -2.16 -9.92
CA GLY A 152 -8.61 -2.08 -8.64
C GLY A 152 -8.04 -3.08 -7.64
N PHE A 153 -8.37 -2.87 -6.37
CA PHE A 153 -8.11 -3.82 -5.31
C PHE A 153 -9.35 -3.95 -4.44
N LYS A 154 -9.70 -5.16 -4.02
CA LYS A 154 -10.80 -5.39 -3.09
C LYS A 154 -10.31 -6.03 -1.80
N TYR A 155 -10.94 -5.68 -0.69
CA TYR A 155 -10.72 -6.34 0.59
C TYR A 155 -12.05 -6.52 1.33
N ARG A 156 -12.09 -7.49 2.24
CA ARG A 156 -13.28 -7.83 3.01
C ARG A 156 -13.24 -7.10 4.36
N LEU A 157 -14.41 -6.63 4.81
CA LEU A 157 -14.63 -6.15 6.17
C LEU A 157 -15.39 -7.20 7.00
N SER A 158 -16.24 -7.98 6.33
CA SER A 158 -16.97 -9.12 6.87
C SER A 158 -17.18 -10.18 5.76
N ASN A 159 -17.85 -11.28 6.10
CA ASN A 159 -18.32 -12.28 5.15
C ASN A 159 -19.20 -11.69 4.01
N GLU A 160 -19.95 -10.63 4.32
CA GLU A 160 -20.93 -10.01 3.40
C GLU A 160 -20.44 -8.66 2.85
N GLN A 161 -19.54 -7.97 3.55
CA GLN A 161 -19.11 -6.63 3.18
C GLN A 161 -17.72 -6.64 2.55
N LYS A 162 -17.67 -6.16 1.30
CA LYS A 162 -16.43 -5.94 0.53
C LYS A 162 -16.32 -4.50 0.12
N VAL A 163 -15.11 -3.95 0.19
CA VAL A 163 -14.78 -2.62 -0.29
C VAL A 163 -13.82 -2.75 -1.46
N TYR A 164 -14.12 -2.03 -2.53
CA TYR A 164 -13.34 -1.98 -3.74
C TYR A 164 -12.75 -0.58 -3.87
N ILE A 165 -11.42 -0.52 -3.95
CA ILE A 165 -10.65 0.71 -4.03
C ILE A 165 -9.88 0.78 -5.34
N ALA A 166 -9.70 1.99 -5.84
CA ALA A 166 -8.87 2.27 -7.01
C ALA A 166 -8.25 3.66 -6.90
N TRP A 167 -7.27 3.95 -7.75
CA TRP A 167 -6.66 5.28 -7.85
C TRP A 167 -7.52 6.24 -8.67
N SER A 168 -7.81 7.42 -8.14
CA SER A 168 -8.31 8.54 -8.93
C SER A 168 -7.14 9.41 -9.38
N ALA A 169 -6.91 9.46 -10.69
CA ALA A 169 -5.94 10.36 -11.28
C ALA A 169 -6.38 11.82 -11.17
N ARG A 170 -7.69 12.09 -11.18
CA ARG A 170 -8.22 13.45 -10.96
C ARG A 170 -7.93 13.95 -9.55
N GLU A 171 -8.17 13.10 -8.55
CA GLU A 171 -8.08 13.48 -7.14
C GLU A 171 -6.70 13.19 -6.52
N GLN A 172 -5.84 12.47 -7.22
CA GLN A 172 -4.52 12.03 -6.76
C GLN A 172 -4.58 11.27 -5.42
N LYS A 173 -5.61 10.42 -5.26
CA LYS A 173 -5.80 9.60 -4.07
C LYS A 173 -6.51 8.28 -4.39
N VAL A 174 -6.32 7.31 -3.51
CA VAL A 174 -7.04 6.03 -3.54
C VAL A 174 -8.42 6.22 -2.90
N LEU A 175 -9.47 5.83 -3.62
CA LEU A 175 -10.85 6.00 -3.21
C LEU A 175 -11.64 4.69 -3.34
N PRO A 176 -12.65 4.47 -2.47
CA PRO A 176 -13.61 3.41 -2.69
C PRO A 176 -14.50 3.77 -3.89
N TYR A 177 -14.61 2.86 -4.87
CA TYR A 177 -15.50 3.03 -6.03
C TYR A 177 -16.71 2.09 -5.98
N TYR A 178 -16.66 1.06 -5.14
CA TYR A 178 -17.78 0.15 -4.91
C TYR A 178 -17.71 -0.42 -3.49
N SER A 179 -18.86 -0.59 -2.85
CA SER A 179 -18.97 -1.35 -1.61
C SER A 179 -20.24 -2.16 -1.66
N CYS A 180 -20.15 -3.49 -1.71
CA CYS A 180 -21.37 -4.29 -1.63
C CYS A 180 -21.94 -4.23 -0.23
N CYS A 181 -23.27 -4.26 -0.19
CA CYS A 181 -24.05 -4.87 0.87
C CYS A 181 -23.92 -4.09 2.19
N LYS A 182 -24.87 -3.19 2.42
CA LYS A 182 -25.04 -2.43 3.67
C LYS A 182 -26.33 -2.85 4.36
#